data_AF-M1DH36-F1
#
_entry.id   AF-M1DH36-F1
#
_cell.length_a   1.000
_cell.length_b   1.000
_cell.length_c   1.000
_cell.angle_alpha   90.00
_cell.angle_beta   90.00
_cell.angle_gamma   90.00
#
_symmetry.space_group_name_H-M   'P 1'
#
loop_
_entity.id
_entity.type
_entity.pdbx_description
1 polymer ?
#
loop_
_entity_poly.entity_id
_entity_poly.type
_entity_poly.pdbx_seq_one_letter_code
_entity_poly.pdbx_strand_id
1 'polypeptide(L)'
;MFTTPLDITKTKGPENMHGPTLTTAERNWRDEMIMVRMFGLEMLHHRNGCRASTQEQLDEVATKYPLNEQAHALLGLGRAFIEPVWDDVPTDEDKRRTMSDSESDSEAEKGDLLAIEGTGGDADMDE
;
A
#
# COMPACT_ATOMS: atom_id res chain seq x y z
N MET A 1 0.75 -0.66 49.43
CA MET A 1 0.77 -0.60 47.96
C MET A 1 0.26 0.77 47.58
N PHE A 2 1.12 1.64 47.03
CA PHE A 2 0.73 2.98 46.59
C PHE A 2 0.82 3.02 45.07
N THR A 3 -0.34 3.13 44.42
CA THR A 3 -0.42 3.40 42.98
C THR A 3 -0.10 4.88 42.75
N THR A 4 1.02 5.17 42.11
CA THR A 4 1.34 6.53 41.66
C THR A 4 0.43 6.90 40.49
N PRO A 5 -0.22 8.08 40.51
CA PRO A 5 -1.03 8.54 39.38
C PRO A 5 -0.15 8.74 38.14
N LEU A 6 -0.60 8.17 37.01
CA LEU A 6 0.03 8.32 35.71
C LEU A 6 -0.18 9.76 35.23
N ASP A 7 0.88 10.56 35.21
CA ASP A 7 0.83 11.93 34.74
C ASP A 7 0.73 11.95 33.20
N ILE A 8 -0.45 12.27 32.69
CA ILE A 8 -0.82 12.30 31.26
C ILE A 8 -0.52 13.66 30.62
N THR A 9 0.60 14.30 30.96
CA THR A 9 1.11 15.42 30.16
C THR A 9 1.76 14.88 28.89
N LYS A 10 0.96 14.37 27.94
CA LYS A 10 1.42 14.23 26.56
C LYS A 10 1.53 15.63 25.97
N THR A 11 2.70 16.23 26.14
CA THR A 11 3.08 17.41 25.37
C THR A 11 3.03 17.03 23.90
N LYS A 12 2.07 17.62 23.17
CA LYS A 12 2.05 17.61 21.71
C LYS A 12 3.39 18.21 21.26
N GLY A 13 4.29 17.34 20.79
CA GLY A 13 5.56 17.78 20.22
C GLY A 13 5.28 18.81 19.12
N PRO A 14 6.17 19.76 18.89
CA PRO A 14 5.95 20.78 17.88
C PRO A 14 5.66 20.08 16.54
N GLU A 15 4.57 20.50 15.89
CA GLU A 15 4.07 19.97 14.61
C GLU A 15 5.03 20.23 13.43
N ASN A 16 6.32 20.44 13.71
CA ASN A 16 7.35 20.86 12.77
C ASN A 16 8.40 19.77 12.49
N MET A 17 8.16 18.52 12.89
CA MET A 17 9.07 17.41 12.55
C MET A 17 9.01 17.01 11.07
N HIS A 18 8.02 17.51 10.34
CA HIS A 18 7.91 17.32 8.90
C HIS A 18 8.63 18.49 8.22
N GLY A 19 9.64 18.17 7.42
CA GLY A 19 10.28 19.16 6.54
C GLY A 19 9.26 19.85 5.62
N PRO A 20 9.70 20.83 4.81
CA PRO A 20 8.82 21.57 3.91
C PRO A 20 7.92 20.62 3.13
N THR A 21 6.61 20.82 3.24
CA THR A 21 5.63 20.01 2.51
C THR A 21 5.79 20.32 1.03
N LEU A 22 6.11 19.31 0.23
CA LEU A 22 6.23 19.44 -1.22
C LEU A 22 4.95 20.03 -1.82
N THR A 23 5.08 20.81 -2.87
CA THR A 23 3.97 21.19 -3.74
C THR A 23 3.54 20.01 -4.62
N THR A 24 2.35 20.08 -5.23
CA THR A 24 1.89 19.05 -6.17
C THR A 24 2.86 18.88 -7.35
N ALA A 25 3.40 19.97 -7.87
CA ALA A 25 4.36 19.93 -8.99
C ALA A 25 5.67 19.21 -8.60
N GLU A 26 6.19 19.48 -7.40
CA GLU A 26 7.41 18.82 -6.91
C GLU A 26 7.19 17.33 -6.66
N ARG A 27 6.02 16.93 -6.14
CA ARG A 27 5.66 15.51 -5.99
C ARG A 27 5.62 14.81 -7.35
N ASN A 28 4.94 15.40 -8.33
CA ASN A 28 4.84 14.84 -9.67
C ASN A 28 6.23 14.68 -10.29
N TRP A 29 7.08 15.70 -10.21
CA TRP A 29 8.44 15.66 -10.73
C TRP A 29 9.28 14.56 -10.06
N ARG A 30 9.21 14.45 -8.73
CA ARG A 30 9.88 13.37 -7.97
C ARG A 30 9.42 12.00 -8.46
N ASP A 31 8.12 11.80 -8.63
CA ASP A 31 7.55 10.51 -9.03
C ASP A 31 7.94 10.15 -10.48
N GLU A 32 7.99 11.14 -11.37
CA GLU A 32 8.52 10.97 -12.73
C GLU A 32 9.99 10.52 -12.73
N MET A 33 10.84 11.15 -11.91
CA MET A 33 12.25 10.75 -11.78
C MET A 33 12.39 9.31 -11.27
N ILE A 34 11.55 8.91 -10.31
CA ILE A 34 11.52 7.54 -9.79
C ILE A 34 11.08 6.56 -10.88
N MET A 35 10.01 6.88 -11.62
CA MET A 35 9.49 6.04 -12.69
C MET A 35 10.54 5.82 -13.78
N VAL A 36 11.22 6.88 -14.22
CA VAL A 36 12.27 6.82 -15.23
C VAL A 36 13.48 6.00 -14.72
N ARG A 37 13.83 6.13 -13.44
CA ARG A 37 14.89 5.31 -12.81
C ARG A 37 14.52 3.82 -12.75
N MET A 38 13.28 3.49 -12.38
CA MET A 38 12.79 2.10 -12.39
C MET A 38 12.80 1.52 -13.79
N PHE A 39 12.37 2.28 -14.81
CA PHE A 39 12.45 1.85 -16.20
C PHE A 39 13.89 1.55 -16.64
N GLY A 40 14.85 2.42 -16.27
CA GLY A 40 16.27 2.19 -16.55
C GLY A 40 16.82 0.91 -15.90
N LEU A 41 16.41 0.63 -14.67
CA LEU A 41 16.77 -0.61 -13.96
C LEU A 41 16.12 -1.85 -14.58
N GLU A 42 14.87 -1.76 -15.02
CA GLU A 42 14.19 -2.88 -15.69
C GLU A 42 14.85 -3.22 -17.03
N MET A 43 15.20 -2.20 -17.82
CA MET A 43 15.96 -2.37 -19.06
C MET A 43 17.31 -3.05 -18.80
N LEU A 44 17.99 -2.70 -17.71
CA LEU A 44 19.23 -3.34 -17.31
C LEU A 44 19.00 -4.80 -16.88
N HIS A 45 17.95 -5.07 -16.12
CA HIS A 45 17.57 -6.42 -15.69
C HIS A 45 17.33 -7.34 -16.90
N HIS A 46 16.61 -6.85 -17.92
CA HIS A 46 16.41 -7.56 -19.18
C HIS A 46 17.71 -7.75 -19.96
N ARG A 47 18.55 -6.72 -20.06
CA ARG A 47 19.86 -6.80 -20.72
C ARG A 47 20.78 -7.83 -20.05
N ASN A 48 20.69 -7.98 -18.74
CA ASN A 48 21.44 -8.96 -17.97
C ASN A 48 20.83 -10.37 -18.01
N GLY A 49 19.68 -10.56 -18.66
CA GLY A 49 18.97 -11.84 -18.68
C GLY A 49 18.52 -12.26 -17.28
N CYS A 50 17.98 -11.31 -16.51
CA CYS A 50 17.52 -11.48 -15.13
C CYS A 50 18.61 -11.83 -14.11
N ARG A 51 19.89 -11.66 -14.46
CA ARG A 51 21.03 -11.84 -13.54
C ARG A 51 21.28 -10.56 -12.75
N ALA A 52 21.92 -10.74 -11.59
CA ALA A 52 22.35 -9.63 -10.75
C ALA A 52 23.23 -8.64 -11.53
N SER A 53 22.96 -7.35 -11.38
CA SER A 53 23.75 -6.27 -11.96
C SER A 53 25.02 -6.00 -11.16
N THR A 54 26.08 -5.58 -11.84
CA THR A 54 27.30 -5.09 -11.18
C THR A 54 27.09 -3.65 -10.69
N GLN A 55 27.91 -3.20 -9.75
CA GLN A 55 27.86 -1.81 -9.27
C GLN A 55 28.07 -0.80 -10.40
N GLU A 56 29.02 -1.07 -11.31
CA GLU A 56 29.30 -0.20 -12.46
C GLU A 56 28.07 -0.03 -13.38
N GLN A 57 27.31 -1.11 -13.61
CA GLN A 57 26.07 -1.04 -14.38
C GLN A 57 24.98 -0.24 -13.66
N LEU A 58 24.87 -0.40 -12.33
CA LEU A 58 23.93 0.38 -11.52
C LEU A 58 24.31 1.87 -11.50
N ASP A 59 25.60 2.19 -11.49
CA ASP A 59 26.13 3.55 -11.55
C ASP A 59 25.91 4.20 -12.92
N GLU A 60 26.00 3.43 -14.00
CA GLU A 60 25.64 3.89 -15.35
C GLU A 60 24.16 4.30 -15.41
N VAL A 61 23.26 3.46 -14.89
CA VAL A 61 21.83 3.77 -14.78
C VAL A 61 21.61 4.98 -13.87
N ALA A 62 22.38 5.10 -12.78
CA ALA A 62 22.29 6.25 -11.88
C ALA A 62 22.71 7.57 -12.52
N THR A 63 23.74 7.51 -13.36
CA THR A 63 24.24 8.67 -14.11
C THR A 63 23.25 9.09 -15.19
N LYS A 64 22.65 8.12 -15.88
CA LYS A 64 21.68 8.37 -16.95
C LYS A 64 20.32 8.86 -16.43
N TYR A 65 19.91 8.36 -15.26
CA TYR A 65 18.63 8.66 -14.62
C TYR A 65 18.88 9.11 -13.18
N PRO A 66 19.36 10.36 -13.00
CA PRO A 66 19.67 10.89 -11.69
C PRO A 66 18.39 11.06 -10.86
N LEU A 67 18.52 10.91 -9.54
CA LEU A 67 17.47 11.18 -8.58
C LEU A 67 17.81 12.44 -7.79
N ASN A 68 16.80 13.21 -7.41
CA ASN A 68 16.99 14.34 -6.49
C ASN A 68 16.94 13.86 -5.03
N GLU A 69 17.29 14.73 -4.08
CA GLU A 69 17.34 14.40 -2.65
C GLU A 69 16.01 13.84 -2.11
N GLN A 70 14.88 14.38 -2.59
CA GLN A 70 13.53 13.96 -2.18
C GLN A 70 13.20 12.55 -2.68
N ALA A 71 13.57 12.22 -3.92
CA ALA A 71 13.41 10.89 -4.48
C ALA A 71 14.35 9.88 -3.81
N HIS A 72 15.59 10.28 -3.51
CA HIS A 72 16.51 9.49 -2.72
C HIS A 72 15.95 9.19 -1.32
N ALA A 73 15.41 10.19 -0.65
CA ALA A 73 14.77 10.01 0.65
C ALA A 73 13.58 9.05 0.55
N LEU A 74 12.69 9.23 -0.44
CA LEU A 74 11.52 8.37 -0.62
C LEU A 74 11.90 6.91 -0.89
N LEU A 75 12.99 6.66 -1.62
CA LEU A 75 13.48 5.32 -1.91
C LEU A 75 14.38 4.75 -0.79
N GLY A 76 14.58 5.47 0.32
CA GLY A 76 15.48 5.06 1.40
C GLY A 76 16.97 5.06 1.00
N LEU A 77 17.32 5.70 -0.11
CA LEU A 77 18.68 5.82 -0.65
C LEU A 77 19.43 7.07 -0.11
N GLY A 78 18.78 7.87 0.74
CA GLY A 78 19.32 9.08 1.37
C GLY A 78 19.50 8.95 2.89
N ARG A 79 19.98 10.02 3.55
CA ARG A 79 20.18 10.02 5.01
C ARG A 79 18.83 9.89 5.74
N ALA A 80 18.68 8.81 6.52
CA ALA A 80 17.57 8.49 7.45
C ALA A 80 16.22 9.15 7.11
N PHE A 81 15.53 8.59 6.13
CA PHE A 81 14.12 8.87 5.89
C PHE A 81 13.29 8.29 7.04
N ILE A 82 12.48 9.12 7.69
CA ILE A 82 11.37 8.65 8.52
C ILE A 82 10.20 8.49 7.56
N GLU A 83 9.80 7.24 7.31
CA GLU A 83 8.57 6.93 6.58
C GLU A 83 7.42 7.70 7.25
N PRO A 84 6.70 8.58 6.53
CA PRO A 84 5.49 9.14 7.08
C PRO A 84 4.58 7.95 7.36
N VAL A 85 4.29 7.71 8.63
CA VAL A 85 3.18 6.84 9.03
C VAL A 85 1.97 7.44 8.35
N TRP A 86 1.48 6.79 7.31
CA TRP A 86 0.13 7.03 6.82
C TRP A 86 -0.74 6.69 8.01
N ASP A 87 -1.10 7.70 8.79
CA ASP A 87 -2.09 7.56 9.83
C ASP A 87 -3.36 7.26 9.04
N ASP A 88 -3.67 5.96 8.91
CA ASP A 88 -4.96 5.44 8.47
C ASP A 88 -5.98 5.87 9.53
N VAL A 89 -6.16 7.19 9.69
CA VAL A 89 -7.22 7.76 10.48
C VAL A 89 -8.48 7.41 9.70
N PRO A 90 -9.32 6.50 10.21
CA PRO A 90 -10.55 6.15 9.52
C PRO A 90 -11.32 7.44 9.29
N THR A 91 -11.57 7.72 8.01
CA THR A 91 -12.40 8.87 7.63
C THR A 91 -13.79 8.61 8.23
N ASP A 92 -14.57 9.65 8.51
CA ASP A 92 -15.93 9.49 9.07
C ASP A 92 -16.80 8.47 8.28
N GLU A 93 -16.52 8.32 6.99
CA GLU A 93 -17.09 7.30 6.09
C GLU A 93 -16.83 5.85 6.57
N ASP A 94 -15.62 5.54 7.05
CA ASP A 94 -15.25 4.18 7.53
C ASP A 94 -15.97 3.81 8.83
N LYS A 95 -16.27 4.79 9.67
CA LYS A 95 -16.96 4.60 10.97
C LYS A 95 -18.44 4.24 10.79
N ARG A 96 -19.01 4.52 9.62
CA ARG A 96 -20.44 4.27 9.32
C ARG A 96 -20.72 2.83 8.92
N ARG A 97 -19.70 2.05 8.52
CA ARG A 97 -19.86 0.65 8.11
C ARG A 97 -19.91 -0.33 9.29
N THR A 98 -19.47 0.06 10.48
CA THR A 98 -19.42 -0.81 11.68
C THR A 98 -20.66 -0.72 12.57
N MET A 99 -21.62 0.16 12.27
CA MET A 99 -22.85 0.33 13.06
C MET A 99 -24.12 -0.19 12.36
N SER A 100 -23.99 -1.10 11.40
CA SER A 100 -25.15 -1.76 10.79
C SER A 100 -25.22 -3.23 11.22
N ASP A 101 -25.48 -3.44 12.51
CA ASP A 101 -25.98 -4.72 13.04
C ASP A 101 -27.42 -4.47 13.50
N SER A 102 -28.37 -4.61 12.57
CA SER A 102 -29.78 -4.70 12.91
C SER A 102 -30.16 -6.18 12.82
N GLU A 103 -30.08 -6.87 13.94
CA GLU A 103 -30.61 -8.23 14.10
C GLU A 103 -32.12 -8.18 13.83
N SER A 104 -32.56 -8.79 12.73
CA SER A 104 -33.97 -9.02 12.46
C SER A 104 -34.25 -10.49 12.70
N ASP A 105 -34.67 -10.81 13.93
CA ASP A 105 -35.15 -12.12 14.33
C ASP A 105 -36.61 -12.32 13.88
N SER A 106 -36.87 -13.38 13.13
CA SER A 106 -38.22 -13.90 12.94
C SER A 106 -38.16 -15.40 12.65
N GLU A 107 -38.49 -16.20 13.66
CA GLU A 107 -38.59 -17.66 13.62
C GLU A 107 -39.85 -18.18 12.86
N ALA A 108 -39.60 -19.29 12.16
CA ALA A 108 -40.47 -20.45 11.87
C ALA A 108 -41.69 -20.31 10.93
N GLU A 109 -41.57 -20.91 9.74
CA GLU A 109 -42.58 -21.85 9.24
C GLU A 109 -41.93 -23.04 8.52
N LYS A 110 -42.32 -24.24 8.97
CA LYS A 110 -41.77 -25.54 8.59
C LYS A 110 -42.57 -26.09 7.40
N GLY A 111 -41.96 -26.14 6.21
CA GLY A 111 -42.51 -26.78 5.03
C GLY A 111 -41.65 -27.98 4.61
N ASP A 112 -42.22 -29.17 4.72
CA ASP A 112 -41.60 -30.49 4.63
C ASP A 112 -41.45 -30.96 3.16
N LEU A 113 -40.31 -31.62 2.86
CA LEU A 113 -40.01 -32.62 1.80
C LEU A 113 -40.33 -32.26 0.32
N LEU A 114 -39.43 -32.48 -0.66
CA LEU A 114 -38.93 -33.78 -1.10
C LEU A 114 -37.61 -33.66 -1.89
N ALA A 115 -36.72 -34.62 -1.62
CA ALA A 115 -35.56 -34.95 -2.44
C ALA A 115 -35.97 -35.48 -3.81
N ILE A 116 -35.30 -35.06 -4.90
CA ILE A 116 -35.09 -35.89 -6.09
C ILE A 116 -33.70 -35.60 -6.67
N GLU A 117 -32.86 -36.61 -6.52
CA GLU A 117 -31.63 -36.92 -7.24
C GLU A 117 -31.80 -36.82 -8.77
N GLY A 118 -30.82 -36.21 -9.45
CA GLY A 118 -30.82 -36.07 -10.91
C GLY A 118 -29.40 -36.03 -11.47
N THR A 119 -28.77 -37.20 -11.55
CA THR A 119 -27.58 -37.49 -12.37
C THR A 119 -27.89 -37.49 -13.88
N GLY A 120 -26.93 -37.04 -14.70
CA GLY A 120 -26.85 -37.33 -16.15
C GLY A 120 -27.29 -36.17 -17.06
N GLY A 121 -26.60 -35.79 -18.14
CA GLY A 121 -25.52 -36.46 -18.86
C GLY A 121 -24.85 -35.52 -19.88
N ASP A 122 -23.69 -35.97 -20.29
CA ASP A 122 -22.89 -35.66 -21.47
C ASP A 122 -23.67 -35.77 -22.79
N ALA A 123 -23.40 -34.82 -23.71
CA ALA A 123 -23.53 -35.04 -25.15
C ALA A 123 -22.69 -34.00 -25.90
N ASP A 124 -21.50 -34.43 -26.32
CA ASP A 124 -20.78 -33.87 -27.47
C ASP A 124 -21.69 -33.93 -28.71
N MET A 125 -21.76 -32.84 -29.46
CA MET A 125 -22.29 -32.84 -30.83
C MET A 125 -21.21 -32.22 -31.72
N ASP A 126 -20.41 -33.09 -32.32
CA ASP A 126 -19.65 -32.82 -33.53
C ASP A 126 -20.61 -32.76 -34.73
N GLU A 127 -20.48 -31.74 -35.58
CA GLU A 127 -20.60 -31.86 -37.04
C GLU A 127 -19.78 -30.77 -37.75
#